data_AF-A0A645GUW4-F1
#
_entry.id   AF-A0A645GUW4-F1
#
_cell.length_a   1.000
_cell.length_b   1.000
_cell.length_c   1.000
_cell.angle_alpha   90.00
_cell.angle_beta   90.00
_cell.angle_gamma   90.00
#
_symmetry.space_group_name_H-M   'P 1'
#
loop_
_entity.id
_entity.type
_entity.pdbx_description
1 polymer ?
#
loop_
_entity_poly.entity_id
_entity_poly.type
_entity_poly.pdbx_seq_one_letter_code
_entity_poly.pdbx_strand_id
1 'polypeptide(L)'
;MLKASPLRVGITGFTLVELLVAILVLAILIGLGAPSFRDFILRGQIRSATDAIENGIQLARAEAVRRNLRVRFVIGSQSGQSSWTVSEDISGTVIQQSRASGEGASTVTATITPAGASIITFNSFGRIAANADGSVSLTQVELTNAAAPSGSSRRVVIGSGGAIRLCNPDINLASTDPTKC
;
A
#
# COMPACT_ATOMS: atom_id res chain seq x y z
N MET A 1 -20.75 -0.30 73.19
CA MET A 1 -19.76 -0.68 72.15
C MET A 1 -20.50 -1.32 71.00
N LEU A 2 -20.59 -0.63 69.85
CA LEU A 2 -21.33 -1.07 68.65
C LEU A 2 -20.51 -2.11 67.87
N LYS A 3 -21.11 -3.28 67.61
CA LYS A 3 -20.50 -4.37 66.86
C LYS A 3 -20.81 -4.17 65.37
N ALA A 4 -19.80 -3.82 64.57
CA ALA A 4 -19.95 -3.65 63.13
C ALA A 4 -20.06 -5.02 62.45
N SER A 5 -21.16 -5.24 61.72
CA SER A 5 -21.40 -6.44 60.91
C SER A 5 -20.70 -6.30 59.56
N PRO A 6 -19.93 -7.29 59.09
CA PRO A 6 -19.28 -7.20 57.78
C PRO A 6 -20.31 -7.43 56.67
N LEU A 7 -20.43 -6.48 55.73
CA LEU A 7 -21.18 -6.66 54.49
C LEU A 7 -20.41 -7.65 53.61
N ARG A 8 -20.91 -8.89 53.53
CA ARG A 8 -20.41 -9.87 52.57
C ARG A 8 -20.87 -9.44 51.18
N VAL A 9 -19.94 -8.89 50.40
CA VAL A 9 -20.13 -8.73 48.95
C VAL A 9 -20.05 -10.13 48.35
N GLY A 10 -21.21 -10.70 48.01
CA GLY A 10 -21.28 -11.96 47.28
C GLY A 10 -20.72 -11.76 45.88
N ILE A 11 -19.65 -12.47 45.55
CA ILE A 11 -19.19 -12.57 44.16
C ILE A 11 -20.24 -13.43 43.44
N THR A 12 -21.13 -12.80 42.68
CA THR A 12 -22.06 -13.51 41.79
C THR A 12 -21.27 -14.06 40.62
N GLY A 13 -21.16 -15.38 40.52
CA GLY A 13 -20.56 -16.06 39.37
C GLY A 13 -21.50 -16.12 38.17
N PHE A 14 -20.94 -16.17 36.96
CA PHE A 14 -21.68 -16.41 35.73
C PHE A 14 -22.24 -17.85 35.70
N THR A 15 -23.46 -18.03 35.17
CA THR A 15 -24.02 -19.38 35.00
C THR A 15 -23.45 -20.05 33.75
N LEU A 16 -23.45 -21.39 33.71
CA LEU A 16 -23.03 -22.14 32.51
C LEU A 16 -23.88 -21.77 31.28
N VAL A 17 -25.18 -21.57 31.49
CA VAL A 17 -26.12 -21.15 30.43
C VAL A 17 -25.76 -19.76 29.90
N GLU A 18 -25.40 -18.82 30.77
CA GLU A 18 -25.02 -17.46 30.38
C GLU A 18 -23.73 -17.44 29.55
N LEU A 19 -22.74 -18.26 29.91
CA LEU A 19 -21.51 -18.40 29.13
C LEU A 19 -21.78 -19.02 27.74
N LEU A 20 -22.66 -20.02 27.64
CA LEU A 20 -23.07 -20.57 26.35
C LEU A 20 -23.78 -19.54 25.46
N VAL A 21 -24.68 -18.75 26.05
CA VAL A 21 -25.37 -17.67 25.32
C VAL A 21 -24.38 -16.59 24.88
N ALA A 22 -23.43 -16.21 25.74
CA ALA A 22 -22.40 -15.22 25.39
C ALA A 22 -21.51 -15.69 24.23
N ILE A 23 -21.05 -16.95 24.25
CA ILE A 23 -20.26 -17.53 23.15
C ILE A 23 -21.08 -17.62 21.87
N LEU A 24 -22.37 -18.00 21.96
CA LEU A 24 -23.26 -18.04 20.80
C LEU A 24 -23.38 -16.67 20.13
N VAL A 25 -23.65 -15.62 20.94
CA VAL A 25 -23.75 -14.24 20.44
C VAL A 25 -22.42 -13.79 19.84
N LEU A 26 -21.30 -14.07 20.51
CA LEU A 26 -19.97 -13.74 20.00
C LEU A 26 -19.68 -14.42 18.65
N ALA A 27 -20.04 -15.70 18.50
CA ALA A 27 -19.85 -16.45 17.25
C ALA A 27 -20.65 -15.82 16.09
N ILE A 28 -21.89 -15.40 16.35
CA ILE A 28 -22.72 -14.70 15.34
C ILE A 28 -22.06 -13.37 14.95
N LEU A 29 -21.61 -12.58 15.92
CA LEU A 29 -20.97 -11.29 15.66
C LEU A 29 -19.67 -11.45 14.85
N ILE A 30 -18.83 -12.43 15.19
CA ILE A 30 -17.61 -12.73 14.43
C ILE A 30 -17.96 -13.17 13.00
N GLY A 31 -18.98 -14.03 12.84
CA GLY A 31 -19.42 -14.48 11.52
C GLY A 31 -19.83 -13.34 10.59
N LEU A 32 -20.47 -12.30 11.13
CA LEU A 32 -20.86 -11.11 10.38
C LEU A 32 -19.70 -10.10 10.19
N GLY A 33 -18.80 -9.99 11.16
CA GLY A 33 -17.71 -9.01 11.17
C GLY A 33 -16.42 -9.45 10.46
N ALA A 34 -16.14 -10.75 10.39
CA ALA A 34 -14.93 -11.28 9.77
C ALA A 34 -14.72 -10.85 8.30
N PRO A 35 -15.72 -10.88 7.39
CA PRO A 35 -15.51 -10.48 6.01
C PRO A 35 -15.15 -9.00 5.85
N SER A 36 -15.77 -8.10 6.62
CA SER A 36 -15.48 -6.67 6.54
C SER A 36 -14.07 -6.33 7.05
N PHE A 37 -13.60 -7.04 8.09
CA PHE A 37 -12.23 -6.91 8.56
C PHE A 37 -11.20 -7.39 7.52
N ARG A 38 -11.50 -8.49 6.83
CA ARG A 38 -10.67 -8.99 5.72
C ARG A 38 -10.57 -7.96 4.60
N ASP A 39 -11.69 -7.38 4.16
CA ASP A 39 -11.71 -6.35 3.12
C ASP A 39 -10.93 -5.11 3.51
N PHE A 40 -11.04 -4.69 4.78
CA PHE A 40 -10.28 -3.57 5.32
C PHE A 40 -8.77 -3.82 5.24
N ILE A 41 -8.30 -5.02 5.65
CA ILE A 41 -6.89 -5.40 5.55
C ILE A 41 -6.42 -5.37 4.10
N LEU A 42 -7.17 -5.97 3.17
CA LEU A 42 -6.77 -6.07 1.77
C LEU A 42 -6.67 -4.69 1.09
N ARG A 43 -7.62 -3.78 1.38
CA ARG A 43 -7.54 -2.38 0.93
C ARG A 43 -6.36 -1.65 1.56
N GLY A 44 -6.08 -1.92 2.84
CA GLY A 44 -4.90 -1.40 3.55
C GLY A 44 -3.58 -1.82 2.90
N GLN A 45 -3.47 -3.09 2.48
CA GLN A 45 -2.30 -3.60 1.77
C GLN A 45 -2.08 -2.87 0.43
N ILE A 46 -3.13 -2.70 -0.37
CA ILE A 46 -3.05 -1.98 -1.65
C ILE A 46 -2.61 -0.54 -1.42
N ARG A 47 -3.22 0.15 -0.44
CA ARG A 47 -2.85 1.53 -0.09
C ARG A 47 -1.39 1.62 0.36
N SER A 48 -0.97 0.76 1.30
CA SER A 48 0.40 0.76 1.79
C SER A 48 1.43 0.49 0.69
N ALA A 49 1.14 -0.43 -0.23
CA ALA A 49 2.01 -0.70 -1.37
C ALA A 49 2.06 0.49 -2.34
N THR A 50 0.92 1.15 -2.56
CA THR A 50 0.85 2.32 -3.44
C THR A 50 1.63 3.49 -2.86
N ASP A 51 1.42 3.79 -1.57
CA ASP A 51 2.13 4.83 -0.84
C ASP A 51 3.65 4.56 -0.84
N ALA A 52 4.07 3.30 -0.72
CA ALA A 52 5.48 2.93 -0.79
C ALA A 52 6.10 3.22 -2.18
N ILE A 53 5.39 2.91 -3.27
CA ILE A 53 5.84 3.19 -4.63
C ILE A 53 5.88 4.70 -4.88
N GLU A 54 4.82 5.43 -4.49
CA GLU A 54 4.78 6.88 -4.61
C GLU A 54 5.96 7.53 -3.88
N ASN A 55 6.20 7.15 -2.62
CA ASN A 55 7.32 7.63 -1.83
C ASN A 55 8.68 7.27 -2.46
N GLY A 56 8.81 6.07 -3.05
CA GLY A 56 10.04 5.67 -3.75
C GLY A 56 10.32 6.52 -4.99
N ILE A 57 9.30 6.86 -5.77
CA ILE A 57 9.44 7.75 -6.95
C ILE A 57 9.75 9.19 -6.51
N GLN A 58 9.06 9.68 -5.48
CA GLN A 58 9.32 11.01 -4.92
C GLN A 58 10.75 11.10 -4.35
N LEU A 59 11.22 10.05 -3.68
CA LEU A 59 12.59 9.95 -3.20
C LEU A 59 13.59 10.00 -4.35
N ALA A 60 13.38 9.24 -5.43
CA ALA A 60 14.26 9.27 -6.60
C ALA A 60 14.38 10.69 -7.18
N ARG A 61 13.26 11.39 -7.30
CA ARG A 61 13.23 12.79 -7.76
C ARG A 61 13.96 13.72 -6.79
N ALA A 62 13.71 13.61 -5.49
CA ALA A 62 14.35 14.43 -4.47
C ALA A 62 15.87 14.19 -4.44
N GLU A 63 16.31 12.94 -4.55
CA GLU A 63 17.73 12.58 -4.57
C GLU A 63 18.43 13.06 -5.85
N ALA A 64 17.76 13.04 -7.00
CA ALA A 64 18.30 13.61 -8.24
C ALA A 64 18.64 15.10 -8.07
N VAL A 65 17.70 15.86 -7.50
CA VAL A 65 17.88 17.29 -7.22
C VAL A 65 18.93 17.51 -6.13
N ARG A 66 18.84 16.77 -5.01
CA ARG A 66 19.72 16.92 -3.85
C ARG A 66 21.18 16.64 -4.17
N ARG A 67 21.45 15.61 -4.99
CA ARG A 67 22.81 15.20 -5.35
C ARG A 67 23.30 15.87 -6.64
N ASN A 68 22.47 16.66 -7.33
CA ASN A 68 22.76 17.22 -8.65
C ASN A 68 23.21 16.16 -9.67
N LEU A 69 22.56 14.99 -9.65
CA LEU A 69 22.90 13.81 -10.45
C LEU A 69 21.61 13.16 -10.99
N ARG A 70 21.77 12.23 -11.92
CA ARG A 70 20.65 11.43 -12.44
C ARG A 70 20.37 10.27 -11.49
N VAL A 71 19.11 10.11 -11.09
CA VAL A 71 18.66 9.03 -10.20
C VAL A 71 17.48 8.34 -10.85
N ARG A 72 17.48 7.01 -10.83
CA ARG A 72 16.43 6.18 -11.39
C ARG A 72 15.68 5.43 -10.31
N PHE A 73 14.37 5.34 -10.51
CA PHE A 73 13.49 4.42 -9.81
C PHE A 73 13.23 3.23 -10.74
N VAL A 74 13.41 2.03 -10.21
CA VAL A 74 13.17 0.77 -10.91
C VAL A 74 12.13 -0.02 -10.13
N ILE A 75 11.02 -0.36 -10.76
CA ILE A 75 10.04 -1.30 -10.22
C ILE A 75 10.30 -2.69 -10.77
N GLY A 76 10.17 -3.70 -9.93
CA GLY A 76 10.29 -5.09 -10.31
C GLY A 76 9.43 -5.97 -9.43
N SER A 77 9.79 -7.25 -9.39
CA SER A 77 9.19 -8.19 -8.46
C SER A 77 10.27 -9.00 -7.77
N GLN A 78 10.17 -9.16 -6.45
CA GLN A 78 11.00 -10.06 -5.67
C GLN A 78 10.07 -11.09 -5.00
N SER A 79 10.35 -12.39 -5.17
CA SER A 79 9.53 -13.47 -4.61
C SER A 79 8.02 -13.35 -4.92
N GLY A 80 7.66 -12.88 -6.13
CA GLY A 80 6.26 -12.67 -6.52
C GLY A 80 5.58 -11.43 -5.93
N GLN A 81 6.31 -10.59 -5.19
CA GLN A 81 5.82 -9.32 -4.63
C GLN A 81 6.35 -8.14 -5.43
N SER A 82 5.56 -7.07 -5.58
CA SER A 82 6.06 -5.81 -6.14
C SER A 82 7.21 -5.27 -5.29
N SER A 83 8.37 -5.07 -5.91
CA SER A 83 9.54 -4.47 -5.27
C SER A 83 10.01 -3.27 -6.06
N TRP A 84 10.76 -2.37 -5.42
CA TRP A 84 11.34 -1.23 -6.09
C TRP A 84 12.70 -0.85 -5.52
N THR A 85 13.51 -0.21 -6.35
CA THR A 85 14.85 0.28 -6.01
C THR A 85 15.06 1.68 -6.57
N VAL A 86 15.65 2.55 -5.75
CA VAL A 86 16.15 3.86 -6.13
C VAL A 86 17.67 3.79 -6.17
N SER A 87 18.25 4.12 -7.31
CA SER A 87 19.70 4.07 -7.52
C SER A 87 20.17 5.22 -8.39
N GLU A 88 21.44 5.58 -8.26
CA GLU A 88 22.09 6.47 -9.21
C GLU A 88 22.10 5.84 -10.62
N ASP A 89 21.79 6.64 -11.64
CA ASP A 89 21.55 6.15 -13.01
C ASP A 89 22.82 5.55 -13.66
N ILE A 90 23.99 6.16 -13.38
CA ILE A 90 25.27 5.79 -14.01
C ILE A 90 26.05 4.80 -13.14
N SER A 91 26.28 5.13 -11.86
CA SER A 91 27.08 4.30 -10.95
C SER A 91 26.34 3.04 -10.49
N GLY A 92 25.00 3.02 -10.59
CA GLY A 92 24.17 1.94 -10.07
C GLY A 92 24.15 1.86 -8.54
N THR A 93 24.75 2.83 -7.84
CA THR A 93 24.78 2.86 -6.38
C THR A 93 23.35 2.93 -5.85
N VAL A 94 22.98 1.93 -5.03
CA VAL A 94 21.65 1.85 -4.42
C VAL A 94 21.54 2.92 -3.33
N ILE A 95 20.53 3.77 -3.46
CA ILE A 95 20.19 4.78 -2.46
C ILE A 95 19.18 4.20 -1.47
N GLN A 96 18.15 3.54 -1.98
CA GLN A 96 17.12 2.88 -1.17
C GLN A 96 16.46 1.77 -1.97
N GLN A 97 15.96 0.75 -1.27
CA GLN A 97 15.18 -0.33 -1.87
C GLN A 97 14.04 -0.73 -0.93
N SER A 98 12.91 -1.13 -1.49
CA SER A 98 11.86 -1.79 -0.72
C SER A 98 12.35 -3.17 -0.31
N ARG A 99 12.12 -3.55 0.95
CA ARG A 99 12.28 -4.94 1.37
C ARG A 99 11.01 -5.71 1.04
N ALA A 100 11.14 -6.90 0.46
CA ALA A 100 10.04 -7.86 0.42
C ALA A 100 9.60 -8.13 1.86
N SER A 101 8.38 -7.74 2.20
CA SER A 101 7.83 -7.99 3.53
C SER A 101 7.35 -9.43 3.56
N GLY A 102 8.02 -10.26 4.38
CA GLY A 102 7.67 -11.66 4.59
C GLY A 102 6.21 -11.82 5.05
N GLU A 103 5.57 -12.88 4.54
CA GLU A 103 4.31 -13.48 5.02
C GLU A 103 3.17 -12.48 5.34
N GLY A 104 2.81 -11.63 4.39
CA GLY A 104 1.61 -10.79 4.52
C GLY A 104 1.39 -9.79 3.38
N ALA A 105 2.46 -9.40 2.70
CA ALA A 105 2.43 -8.58 1.49
C ALA A 105 2.27 -9.39 0.18
N SER A 106 2.00 -10.70 0.31
CA SER A 106 2.04 -11.70 -0.77
C SER A 106 0.93 -11.60 -1.83
N THR A 107 0.20 -10.48 -1.94
CA THR A 107 -1.04 -10.46 -2.74
C THR A 107 -1.29 -9.17 -3.52
N VAL A 108 -0.38 -8.19 -3.47
CA VAL A 108 -0.50 -6.98 -4.29
C VAL A 108 0.29 -7.12 -5.57
N THR A 109 -0.42 -7.05 -6.71
CA THR A 109 0.15 -7.10 -8.06
C THR A 109 0.26 -5.69 -8.60
N ALA A 110 1.41 -5.36 -9.19
CA ALA A 110 1.65 -4.09 -9.88
C ALA A 110 1.56 -4.28 -11.41
N THR A 111 0.62 -3.59 -12.04
CA THR A 111 0.49 -3.48 -13.49
C THR A 111 1.19 -2.21 -13.95
N ILE A 112 2.13 -2.36 -14.89
CA ILE A 112 3.03 -1.29 -15.33
C ILE A 112 2.59 -0.74 -16.69
N THR A 113 2.58 0.60 -16.83
CA THR A 113 2.29 1.29 -18.08
C THR A 113 3.38 2.31 -18.42
N PRO A 114 3.90 2.35 -19.66
CA PRO A 114 3.68 1.36 -20.73
C PRO A 114 4.15 -0.05 -20.36
N ALA A 115 3.60 -1.08 -20.99
CA ALA A 115 3.97 -2.47 -20.67
C ALA A 115 5.49 -2.67 -20.85
N GLY A 116 6.16 -3.23 -19.83
CA GLY A 116 7.61 -3.41 -19.81
C GLY A 116 8.43 -2.18 -19.40
N ALA A 117 7.82 -1.01 -19.23
CA ALA A 117 8.50 0.21 -18.78
C ALA A 117 8.72 0.21 -17.26
N SER A 118 9.74 -0.51 -16.77
CA SER A 118 10.01 -0.65 -15.33
C SER A 118 10.84 0.48 -14.72
N ILE A 119 11.34 1.41 -15.53
CA ILE A 119 12.33 2.41 -15.11
C ILE A 119 11.80 3.81 -15.36
N ILE A 120 11.98 4.71 -14.39
CA ILE A 120 11.88 6.15 -14.58
C ILE A 120 13.13 6.84 -14.03
N THR A 121 13.77 7.67 -14.85
CA THR A 121 14.95 8.44 -14.47
C THR A 121 14.61 9.92 -14.31
N PHE A 122 15.07 10.53 -13.22
CA PHE A 122 15.01 11.97 -12.97
C PHE A 122 16.39 12.61 -13.14
N ASN A 123 16.43 13.82 -13.71
CA ASN A 123 17.63 14.66 -13.77
C ASN A 123 17.73 15.60 -12.55
N SER A 124 18.81 16.37 -12.47
CA SER A 124 19.07 17.30 -11.37
C SER A 124 18.07 18.45 -11.24
N PHE A 125 17.24 18.70 -12.27
CA PHE A 125 16.13 19.64 -12.22
C PHE A 125 14.82 18.99 -11.77
N GLY A 126 14.84 17.71 -11.38
CA GLY A 126 13.67 16.96 -10.95
C GLY A 126 12.68 16.67 -12.08
N ARG A 127 13.12 16.74 -13.35
CA ARG A 127 12.32 16.39 -14.53
C ARG A 127 12.65 14.98 -14.99
N ILE A 128 11.69 14.35 -15.66
CA ILE A 128 11.91 13.04 -16.29
C ILE A 128 12.96 13.20 -17.39
N ALA A 129 13.92 12.30 -17.42
CA ALA A 129 14.94 12.18 -18.46
C ALA A 129 14.85 10.79 -19.09
N ALA A 130 15.28 10.69 -20.36
CA ALA A 130 15.36 9.40 -21.03
C ALA A 130 16.22 8.42 -20.23
N ASN A 131 15.75 7.17 -20.11
CA ASN A 131 16.49 6.13 -19.40
C ASN A 131 17.81 5.84 -20.14
N ALA A 132 18.91 5.63 -19.41
CA ALA A 132 20.23 5.44 -20.01
C ALA A 132 20.32 4.19 -20.91
N ASP A 133 19.46 3.19 -20.66
CA ASP A 133 19.35 1.96 -21.45
C ASP A 133 18.42 2.08 -22.67
N GLY A 134 17.86 3.27 -22.92
CA GLY A 134 16.93 3.51 -24.02
C GLY A 134 15.52 2.94 -23.80
N SER A 135 15.24 2.36 -22.64
CA SER A 135 13.90 1.87 -22.30
C SER A 135 12.89 3.01 -22.21
N VAL A 136 11.62 2.69 -22.46
CA VAL A 136 10.53 3.65 -22.28
C VAL A 136 10.36 3.95 -20.79
N SER A 137 10.19 5.22 -20.44
CA SER A 137 9.97 5.60 -19.04
C SER A 137 8.63 5.12 -18.52
N LEU A 138 8.64 4.59 -17.30
CA LEU A 138 7.45 4.26 -16.52
C LEU A 138 6.58 5.51 -16.36
N THR A 139 5.29 5.42 -16.69
CA THR A 139 4.35 6.54 -16.54
C THR A 139 3.20 6.24 -15.59
N GLN A 140 2.82 4.97 -15.42
CA GLN A 140 1.79 4.58 -14.47
C GLN A 140 2.09 3.22 -13.83
N VAL A 141 1.73 3.11 -12.56
CA VAL A 141 1.71 1.84 -11.83
C VAL A 141 0.32 1.68 -11.23
N GLU A 142 -0.39 0.63 -11.59
CA GLU A 142 -1.67 0.27 -11.00
C GLU A 142 -1.52 -0.94 -10.08
N LEU A 143 -2.02 -0.83 -8.86
CA LEU A 143 -1.89 -1.83 -7.83
C LEU A 143 -3.26 -2.45 -7.54
N THR A 144 -3.31 -3.77 -7.61
CA THR A 144 -4.52 -4.54 -7.34
C THR A 144 -4.18 -5.70 -6.41
N ASN A 145 -5.20 -6.23 -5.75
CA ASN A 145 -5.10 -7.46 -4.99
C ASN A 145 -6.27 -8.35 -5.42
N ALA A 146 -5.97 -9.53 -5.96
CA ALA A 146 -6.98 -10.43 -6.53
C ALA A 146 -7.99 -10.93 -5.47
N ALA A 147 -7.62 -10.92 -4.19
CA ALA A 147 -8.50 -11.29 -3.09
C ALA A 147 -9.34 -10.11 -2.57
N ALA A 148 -9.01 -8.87 -2.95
CA ALA A 148 -9.75 -7.69 -2.51
C ALA A 148 -11.09 -7.57 -3.26
N PRO A 149 -12.08 -6.86 -2.67
CA PRO A 149 -13.31 -6.55 -3.37
C PRO A 149 -13.06 -5.85 -4.71
N SER A 150 -13.94 -6.06 -5.68
CA SER A 150 -13.90 -5.37 -6.96
C SER A 150 -13.84 -3.85 -6.77
N GLY A 151 -13.11 -3.17 -7.66
CA GLY A 151 -12.89 -1.71 -7.57
C GLY A 151 -11.88 -1.27 -6.51
N SER A 152 -11.20 -2.19 -5.80
CA SER A 152 -10.16 -1.85 -4.82
C SER A 152 -8.80 -1.53 -5.45
N SER A 153 -8.76 -0.87 -6.60
CA SER A 153 -7.51 -0.53 -7.30
C SER A 153 -6.98 0.86 -6.90
N ARG A 154 -5.65 1.04 -6.96
CA ARG A 154 -5.01 2.36 -6.84
C ARG A 154 -3.95 2.54 -7.91
N ARG A 155 -3.86 3.73 -8.47
CA ARG A 155 -2.93 4.06 -9.55
C ARG A 155 -2.04 5.23 -9.15
N VAL A 156 -0.74 5.05 -9.34
CA VAL A 156 0.24 6.13 -9.37
C VAL A 156 0.41 6.57 -10.80
N VAL A 157 0.24 7.86 -11.08
CA VAL A 157 0.45 8.45 -12.41
C VAL A 157 1.58 9.47 -12.32
N ILE A 158 2.49 9.39 -13.28
CA ILE A 158 3.66 10.24 -13.39
C ILE A 158 3.48 11.10 -14.64
N GLY A 159 3.24 12.39 -14.45
CA GLY A 159 3.11 13.36 -15.53
C GLY A 159 4.46 13.64 -16.20
N SER A 160 4.44 14.05 -17.47
CA SER A 160 5.65 14.35 -18.25
C SER A 160 6.59 15.38 -17.61
N GLY A 161 6.06 16.28 -16.77
CA GLY A 161 6.83 17.23 -15.98
C GLY A 161 7.47 16.66 -14.70
N GLY A 162 7.31 15.36 -14.41
CA GLY A 162 7.76 14.72 -13.17
C GLY A 162 6.81 14.92 -11.98
N ALA A 163 5.59 15.42 -12.21
CA ALA A 163 4.55 15.47 -11.21
C ALA A 163 4.02 14.05 -10.93
N ILE A 164 3.91 13.68 -9.66
CA ILE A 164 3.48 12.34 -9.24
C ILE A 164 2.12 12.52 -8.55
N ARG A 165 1.11 11.76 -8.96
CA ARG A 165 -0.23 11.81 -8.38
C ARG A 165 -0.77 10.41 -8.10
N LEU A 166 -1.52 10.29 -7.02
CA LEU A 166 -2.33 9.13 -6.71
C LEU A 166 -3.76 9.32 -7.25
N CYS A 167 -4.34 8.30 -7.85
CA CYS A 167 -5.76 8.30 -8.23
C CYS A 167 -6.38 6.89 -8.19
N ASN A 168 -7.70 6.82 -8.24
CA ASN A 168 -8.50 5.62 -8.34
C ASN A 168 -8.89 5.41 -9.82
N PRO A 169 -8.45 4.31 -10.45
CA PRO A 169 -8.73 4.05 -11.86
C PRO A 169 -10.12 3.44 -12.12
N ASP A 170 -10.96 3.28 -11.09
CA ASP A 170 -12.33 2.79 -11.27
C ASP A 170 -13.15 3.70 -12.19
N ILE A 171 -13.53 3.14 -13.34
CA ILE A 171 -14.26 3.83 -14.40
C ILE A 171 -15.67 4.24 -13.95
N ASN A 172 -16.22 3.57 -12.95
CA ASN A 172 -17.59 3.79 -12.48
C ASN A 172 -17.71 4.97 -11.50
N LEU A 173 -16.59 5.56 -11.08
CA LEU A 173 -16.61 6.75 -10.23
C LEU A 173 -17.27 7.93 -10.95
N ALA A 174 -17.99 8.76 -10.20
CA ALA A 174 -18.53 10.02 -10.70
C ALA A 174 -17.41 10.92 -11.24
N SER A 175 -17.69 11.70 -12.28
CA SER A 175 -16.71 12.65 -12.83
C SER A 175 -16.30 13.75 -11.84
N THR A 176 -17.13 14.00 -10.82
CA THR A 176 -16.88 14.95 -9.73
C THR A 176 -16.09 14.35 -8.58
N ASP A 177 -15.75 13.05 -8.61
CA ASP A 177 -14.98 12.41 -7.56
C ASP A 177 -13.51 12.89 -7.60
N PRO A 178 -12.99 13.51 -6.53
CA PRO A 178 -11.63 14.06 -6.53
C PRO A 178 -10.55 12.99 -6.56
N THR A 179 -10.89 11.73 -6.29
CA THR A 179 -9.97 10.60 -6.34
C THR A 179 -9.90 9.97 -7.72
N LYS A 180 -10.84 10.28 -8.63
CA LYS A 180 -10.88 9.68 -9.96
C LYS A 180 -9.63 10.05 -10.78
N CYS A 181 -9.14 9.09 -11.56
CA CYS A 181 -8.13 9.37 -12.58
C CYS A 181 -8.72 10.19 -13.74
#